data_AF-A0AAV1K020-F1
#
_entry.id   AF-A0AAV1K020-F1
#
_cell.length_a   1.000
_cell.length_b   1.000
_cell.length_c   1.000
_cell.angle_alpha   90.00
_cell.angle_beta   90.00
_cell.angle_gamma   90.00
#
_symmetry.space_group_name_H-M   'P 1'
#
loop_
_entity.id
_entity.type
_entity.pdbx_description
1 polymer ?
#
loop_
_entity_poly.entity_id
_entity_poly.type
_entity_poly.pdbx_seq_one_letter_code
_entity_poly.pdbx_strand_id
1 'polypeptide(L)'
;MSLSYSVIVAREMVVVGAVLEARDKVVVLDAAVVEPRTAVVLWTREAAVVEATQLVVVEARETTVVGAAQMAIVGPRVTAVVGAAQMAIVGPRVTAVVGAAQMAIVEPRVTAVVGAAQMAIVGPRVTAVVGAAQMAIVGPRVTAVVGAAQMAIVGPRVTAVVGAAQMAIVGPRVTAVVGAAQMAVVGTSSLAAVGTPEAAVVGTREMRHLLQMAVSEPALRYVDTPWMCLG
;
A
#
# COMPACT_ATOMS: atom_id res chain seq x y z
N MET A 1 -3.29 -39.03 22.62
CA MET A 1 -3.52 -38.27 21.37
C MET A 1 -2.17 -38.08 20.72
N SER A 2 -1.89 -38.76 19.61
CA SER A 2 -0.67 -38.52 18.81
C SER A 2 -0.99 -37.45 17.78
N LEU A 3 -0.19 -36.38 17.75
CA LEU A 3 -0.19 -35.43 16.63
C LEU A 3 0.71 -36.02 15.55
N SER A 4 0.11 -36.42 14.43
CA SER A 4 0.83 -36.87 13.24
C SER A 4 0.68 -35.80 12.17
N TYR A 5 1.79 -35.27 11.69
CA TYR A 5 1.80 -34.44 10.48
C TYR A 5 1.74 -35.37 9.26
N SER A 6 0.75 -35.16 8.39
CA SER A 6 0.60 -35.96 7.18
C SER A 6 0.54 -35.01 5.99
N VAL A 7 1.44 -35.23 5.02
CA VAL A 7 1.43 -34.51 3.75
C VAL A 7 0.56 -35.33 2.79
N ILE A 8 -0.60 -34.79 2.41
CA ILE A 8 -1.45 -35.41 1.39
C ILE A 8 -1.09 -34.78 0.05
N VAL A 9 -0.49 -35.57 -0.84
CA VAL A 9 -0.20 -35.16 -2.21
C VAL A 9 -1.33 -35.67 -3.11
N ALA A 10 -2.25 -34.77 -3.47
CA ALA A 10 -3.15 -34.99 -4.60
C ALA A 10 -2.45 -34.50 -5.87
N ARG A 11 -2.77 -35.07 -7.03
CA ARG A 11 -2.01 -34.95 -8.30
C ARG A 11 -1.55 -33.55 -8.73
N GLU A 12 -2.11 -32.47 -8.19
CA GLU A 12 -1.72 -31.08 -8.47
C GLU A 12 -1.73 -30.15 -7.23
N MET A 13 -1.94 -30.69 -6.01
CA MET A 13 -2.02 -29.90 -4.77
C MET A 13 -1.33 -30.62 -3.60
N VAL A 14 -0.51 -29.88 -2.86
CA VAL A 14 0.03 -30.32 -1.57
C VAL A 14 -0.82 -29.71 -0.46
N VAL A 15 -1.50 -30.56 0.32
CA VAL A 15 -2.14 -30.16 1.57
C VAL A 15 -1.22 -30.55 2.72
N VAL A 16 -0.70 -29.54 3.42
CA VAL A 16 0.06 -29.73 4.67
C VAL A 16 -0.89 -29.47 5.82
N GLY A 17 -1.09 -30.45 6.71
CA GLY A 17 -1.88 -30.27 7.94
C GLY A 17 -1.60 -31.32 9.03
N ALA A 18 -2.02 -31.01 10.25
CA ALA A 18 -2.06 -31.97 11.35
C ALA A 18 -3.38 -32.74 11.28
N VAL A 19 -3.32 -34.06 11.16
CA VAL A 19 -4.51 -34.93 11.14
C VAL A 19 -4.78 -35.43 12.56
N LEU A 20 -5.91 -35.05 13.14
CA LEU A 20 -6.43 -35.69 14.36
C LEU A 20 -7.35 -36.85 13.97
N GLU A 21 -6.86 -38.08 14.12
CA GLU A 21 -7.69 -39.28 13.96
C GLU A 21 -8.44 -39.57 15.27
N ALA A 22 -9.77 -39.40 15.25
CA ALA A 22 -10.65 -39.85 16.33
C ALA A 22 -11.77 -40.73 15.75
N ARG A 23 -11.55 -42.05 15.79
CA ARG A 23 -12.44 -43.24 15.62
C ARG A 23 -13.57 -43.27 14.58
N ASP A 24 -13.97 -42.17 13.95
CA ASP A 24 -14.88 -42.13 12.78
C ASP A 24 -15.05 -40.71 12.17
N LYS A 25 -14.21 -39.74 12.55
CA LYS A 25 -14.22 -38.38 11.97
C LYS A 25 -12.79 -37.87 11.79
N VAL A 26 -12.46 -37.44 10.57
CA VAL A 26 -11.21 -36.74 10.24
C VAL A 26 -11.45 -35.25 10.40
N VAL A 27 -10.77 -34.62 11.36
CA VAL A 27 -10.74 -33.16 11.50
C VAL A 27 -9.36 -32.69 11.06
N VAL A 28 -9.31 -31.96 9.94
CA VAL A 28 -8.08 -31.32 9.47
C VAL A 28 -7.92 -30.01 10.22
N LEU A 29 -6.87 -29.89 11.03
CA LEU A 29 -6.44 -28.62 11.62
C LEU A 29 -5.19 -28.15 10.85
N ASP A 30 -5.11 -26.86 10.55
CA ASP A 30 -3.97 -26.21 9.88
C ASP A 30 -3.75 -26.67 8.42
N ALA A 31 -4.71 -26.45 7.51
CA ALA A 31 -4.52 -26.78 6.09
C ALA A 31 -3.89 -25.62 5.30
N ALA A 32 -2.78 -25.90 4.61
CA ALA A 32 -2.24 -25.02 3.56
C ALA A 32 -2.35 -25.71 2.19
N VAL A 33 -2.83 -24.98 1.18
CA VAL A 33 -2.89 -25.42 -0.22
C VAL A 33 -1.75 -24.76 -0.99
N VAL A 34 -0.87 -25.56 -1.60
CA VAL A 34 0.34 -25.09 -2.29
C VAL A 34 0.46 -25.70 -3.69
N GLU A 35 0.78 -24.86 -4.68
CA GLU A 35 1.10 -25.25 -6.07
C GLU A 35 2.60 -25.61 -6.27
N PRO A 36 2.94 -26.51 -7.22
CA PRO A 36 4.21 -27.23 -7.24
C PRO A 36 5.47 -26.47 -7.74
N ARG A 37 5.46 -25.14 -7.91
CA ARG A 37 6.62 -24.37 -8.47
C ARG A 37 7.28 -23.39 -7.49
N THR A 38 6.97 -23.47 -6.20
CA THR A 38 7.13 -22.32 -5.30
C THR A 38 7.86 -22.70 -4.01
N ALA A 39 8.80 -21.87 -3.56
CA ALA A 39 9.40 -22.00 -2.24
C ALA A 39 8.50 -21.32 -1.21
N VAL A 40 7.80 -22.12 -0.41
CA VAL A 40 6.80 -21.64 0.54
C VAL A 40 7.18 -22.06 1.96
N VAL A 41 7.29 -21.09 2.88
CA VAL A 41 7.56 -21.34 4.29
C VAL A 41 6.41 -20.78 5.12
N LEU A 42 5.67 -21.66 5.78
CA LEU A 42 4.47 -21.30 6.54
C LEU A 42 4.63 -21.69 8.00
N TRP A 43 4.43 -20.71 8.87
CA TRP A 43 4.21 -20.88 10.30
C TRP A 43 2.85 -20.30 10.64
N THR A 44 1.81 -21.11 10.46
CA THR A 44 0.42 -20.69 10.73
C THR A 44 -0.29 -21.58 11.74
N ARG A 45 -1.37 -21.04 12.34
CA ARG A 45 -2.22 -21.74 13.34
C ARG A 45 -3.70 -21.81 12.93
N GLU A 46 -4.06 -21.31 11.76
CA GLU A 46 -5.45 -21.26 11.28
C GLU A 46 -5.52 -21.69 9.82
N ALA A 47 -5.36 -20.74 8.89
CA ALA A 47 -5.54 -21.00 7.47
C ALA A 47 -4.67 -20.07 6.62
N ALA A 48 -3.97 -20.65 5.66
CA ALA A 48 -3.25 -19.92 4.62
C ALA A 48 -3.52 -20.53 3.24
N VAL A 49 -3.92 -19.70 2.29
CA VAL A 49 -4.03 -20.07 0.87
C VAL A 49 -2.94 -19.34 0.12
N VAL A 50 -2.09 -20.07 -0.62
CA VAL A 50 -0.95 -19.50 -1.33
C VAL A 50 -0.92 -19.98 -2.78
N GLU A 51 -1.10 -19.04 -3.70
CA GLU A 51 -0.98 -19.20 -5.14
C GLU A 51 0.15 -18.29 -5.63
N ALA A 52 1.40 -18.68 -5.35
CA ALA A 52 2.56 -17.83 -5.64
C ALA A 52 3.48 -18.47 -6.67
N THR A 53 4.24 -17.63 -7.37
CA THR A 53 5.10 -18.05 -8.47
C THR A 53 6.55 -18.29 -8.08
N GLN A 54 7.05 -17.69 -6.97
CA GLN A 54 8.45 -17.86 -6.55
C GLN A 54 8.66 -18.09 -5.05
N LEU A 55 8.46 -17.08 -4.19
CA LEU A 55 8.81 -17.13 -2.77
C LEU A 55 7.72 -16.54 -1.87
N VAL A 56 7.29 -17.31 -0.87
CA VAL A 56 6.33 -16.84 0.14
C VAL A 56 6.76 -17.27 1.54
N VAL A 57 6.85 -16.31 2.46
CA VAL A 57 7.07 -16.54 3.89
C VAL A 57 5.88 -15.98 4.65
N VAL A 58 5.14 -16.85 5.35
CA VAL A 58 3.98 -16.45 6.15
C VAL A 58 4.18 -16.93 7.59
N GLU A 59 4.30 -15.98 8.51
CA GLU A 59 4.31 -16.22 9.96
C GLU A 59 2.96 -15.85 10.61
N ALA A 60 1.85 -15.99 9.89
CA ALA A 60 0.55 -15.51 10.35
C ALA A 60 -0.09 -16.41 11.40
N ARG A 61 -0.67 -15.79 12.45
CA ARG A 61 -1.50 -16.52 13.43
C ARG A 61 -2.99 -16.48 13.10
N GLU A 62 -3.35 -15.79 12.04
CA GLU A 62 -4.70 -15.49 11.59
C GLU A 62 -4.79 -15.83 10.09
N THR A 63 -5.91 -15.50 9.45
CA THR A 63 -6.20 -15.86 8.06
C THR A 63 -5.39 -15.05 7.05
N THR A 64 -4.70 -15.74 6.13
CA THR A 64 -3.98 -15.09 5.03
C THR A 64 -4.26 -15.74 3.70
N VAL A 65 -4.50 -14.92 2.68
CA VAL A 65 -4.60 -15.34 1.29
C VAL A 65 -3.52 -14.59 0.51
N VAL A 66 -2.65 -15.33 -0.16
CA VAL A 66 -1.65 -14.79 -1.07
C VAL A 66 -1.96 -15.36 -2.45
N GLY A 67 -2.48 -14.52 -3.34
CA GLY A 67 -2.65 -14.82 -4.76
C GLY A 67 -1.32 -14.69 -5.49
N ALA A 68 -1.38 -14.40 -6.80
CA ALA A 68 -0.26 -14.38 -7.74
C ALA A 68 0.88 -13.40 -7.37
N ALA A 69 1.67 -13.76 -6.36
CA ALA A 69 2.82 -13.02 -5.90
C ALA A 69 4.12 -13.68 -6.36
N GLN A 70 5.10 -12.88 -6.78
CA GLN A 70 6.47 -13.36 -6.95
C GLN A 70 7.13 -13.50 -5.57
N MET A 71 7.09 -12.44 -4.77
CA MET A 71 7.60 -12.44 -3.40
C MET A 71 6.56 -11.90 -2.42
N ALA A 72 6.22 -12.68 -1.39
CA ALA A 72 5.38 -12.21 -0.29
C ALA A 72 6.00 -12.56 1.07
N ILE A 73 6.09 -11.58 1.96
CA ILE A 73 6.45 -11.76 3.37
C ILE A 73 5.29 -11.26 4.22
N VAL A 74 4.71 -12.14 5.04
CA VAL A 74 3.61 -11.80 5.94
C VAL A 74 4.00 -12.15 7.37
N GLY A 75 4.01 -11.14 8.23
CA GLY A 75 4.39 -11.26 9.63
C GLY A 75 3.29 -11.85 10.52
N PRO A 76 3.53 -11.91 11.84
CA PRO A 76 2.59 -12.53 12.79
C PRO A 76 1.39 -11.69 13.17
N ARG A 77 0.28 -12.40 13.47
CA ARG A 77 -1.04 -11.84 13.79
C ARG A 77 -1.54 -10.93 12.66
N VAL A 78 -1.70 -11.51 11.48
CA VAL A 78 -2.09 -10.77 10.28
C VAL A 78 -3.31 -11.43 9.68
N THR A 79 -4.33 -10.61 9.44
CA THR A 79 -5.44 -10.95 8.56
C THR A 79 -5.21 -10.23 7.24
N ALA A 80 -4.78 -10.92 6.19
CA ALA A 80 -4.43 -10.26 4.93
C ALA A 80 -4.85 -10.99 3.66
N VAL A 81 -5.22 -10.21 2.66
CA VAL A 81 -5.37 -10.66 1.27
C VAL A 81 -4.33 -9.92 0.43
N VAL A 82 -3.39 -10.65 -0.15
CA VAL A 82 -2.40 -10.15 -1.10
C VAL A 82 -2.78 -10.69 -2.47
N GLY A 83 -3.10 -9.82 -3.42
CA GLY A 83 -3.46 -10.15 -4.78
C GLY A 83 -2.22 -10.36 -5.66
N ALA A 84 -2.27 -9.83 -6.88
CA ALA A 84 -1.16 -9.92 -7.81
C ALA A 84 -0.04 -8.96 -7.43
N ALA A 85 1.13 -9.46 -7.01
CA ALA A 85 2.24 -8.59 -6.65
C ALA A 85 3.62 -9.09 -7.08
N GLN A 86 4.52 -8.19 -7.45
CA GLN A 86 5.93 -8.60 -7.55
C GLN A 86 6.55 -8.73 -6.16
N MET A 87 6.35 -7.74 -5.30
CA MET A 87 6.81 -7.78 -3.92
C MET A 87 5.74 -7.24 -2.97
N ALA A 88 5.37 -8.03 -1.97
CA ALA A 88 4.49 -7.61 -0.88
C ALA A 88 5.13 -7.93 0.47
N ILE A 89 5.24 -6.93 1.34
CA ILE A 89 5.67 -7.09 2.73
C ILE A 89 4.56 -6.58 3.63
N VAL A 90 4.01 -7.45 4.46
CA VAL A 90 2.98 -7.14 5.44
C VAL A 90 3.54 -7.41 6.83
N GLY A 91 3.71 -6.35 7.61
CA GLY A 91 4.24 -6.41 8.97
C GLY A 91 3.27 -7.05 9.97
N PRO A 92 3.70 -7.23 11.22
CA PRO A 92 2.87 -7.84 12.27
C PRO A 92 1.68 -6.98 12.70
N ARG A 93 0.62 -7.63 13.19
CA ARG A 93 -0.61 -6.99 13.70
C ARG A 93 -1.27 -6.12 12.64
N VAL A 94 -1.46 -6.65 11.43
CA VAL A 94 -2.01 -5.92 10.29
C VAL A 94 -3.31 -6.56 9.82
N THR A 95 -4.27 -5.72 9.46
CA THR A 95 -5.43 -6.12 8.66
C THR A 95 -5.31 -5.42 7.31
N ALA A 96 -5.01 -6.15 6.24
CA ALA A 96 -4.72 -5.51 4.95
C ALA A 96 -5.31 -6.23 3.74
N VAL A 97 -5.72 -5.43 2.75
CA VAL A 97 -5.94 -5.90 1.38
C VAL A 97 -4.93 -5.21 0.50
N VAL A 98 -4.07 -5.97 -0.15
CA VAL A 98 -3.13 -5.50 -1.18
C VAL A 98 -3.61 -6.05 -2.50
N GLY A 99 -4.00 -5.18 -3.42
CA GLY A 99 -4.48 -5.53 -4.76
C GLY A 99 -3.33 -5.83 -5.70
N ALA A 100 -3.31 -5.15 -6.85
CA ALA A 100 -2.27 -5.31 -7.86
C ALA A 100 -1.10 -4.36 -7.56
N ALA A 101 0.06 -4.87 -7.17
CA ALA A 101 1.19 -4.01 -6.82
C ALA A 101 2.55 -4.49 -7.35
N GLN A 102 3.41 -3.59 -7.83
CA GLN A 102 4.81 -3.99 -8.05
C GLN A 102 5.55 -4.08 -6.71
N MET A 103 5.41 -3.06 -5.87
CA MET A 103 5.91 -3.09 -4.50
C MET A 103 4.87 -2.55 -3.52
N ALA A 104 4.54 -3.34 -2.52
CA ALA A 104 3.69 -2.93 -1.41
C ALA A 104 4.37 -3.25 -0.07
N ILE A 105 4.53 -2.25 0.78
CA ILE A 105 5.04 -2.39 2.14
C ILE A 105 3.99 -1.84 3.11
N VAL A 106 3.49 -2.70 4.00
CA VAL A 106 2.55 -2.34 5.05
C VAL A 106 3.22 -2.61 6.39
N GLU A 107 3.55 -1.55 7.12
CA GLU A 107 4.24 -1.62 8.39
C GLU A 107 3.34 -2.11 9.55
N PRO A 108 3.89 -2.34 10.76
CA PRO A 108 3.12 -2.90 11.87
C PRO A 108 1.93 -2.06 12.34
N ARG A 109 0.90 -2.74 12.87
CA ARG A 109 -0.31 -2.13 13.47
C ARG A 109 -1.10 -1.27 12.49
N VAL A 110 -1.36 -1.78 11.30
CA VAL A 110 -2.02 -1.05 10.21
C VAL A 110 -3.33 -1.72 9.83
N THR A 111 -4.33 -0.89 9.50
CA THR A 111 -5.51 -1.30 8.74
C THR A 111 -5.45 -0.61 7.39
N ALA A 112 -5.23 -1.37 6.31
CA ALA A 112 -5.02 -0.75 5.00
C ALA A 112 -5.70 -1.48 3.84
N VAL A 113 -6.16 -0.70 2.87
CA VAL A 113 -6.48 -1.18 1.53
C VAL A 113 -5.54 -0.50 0.55
N VAL A 114 -4.72 -1.27 -0.15
CA VAL A 114 -3.86 -0.82 -1.24
C VAL A 114 -4.43 -1.39 -2.52
N GLY A 115 -4.87 -0.54 -3.43
CA GLY A 115 -5.45 -0.93 -4.72
C GLY A 115 -4.38 -1.29 -5.74
N ALA A 116 -4.38 -0.58 -6.87
CA ALA A 116 -3.40 -0.77 -7.93
C ALA A 116 -2.21 0.18 -7.72
N ALA A 117 -0.99 -0.33 -7.48
CA ALA A 117 0.15 0.55 -7.27
C ALA A 117 1.46 0.07 -7.92
N GLN A 118 2.30 0.99 -8.41
CA GLN A 118 3.70 0.61 -8.68
C GLN A 118 4.46 0.52 -7.35
N MET A 119 4.36 1.54 -6.50
CA MET A 119 4.95 1.55 -5.17
C MET A 119 3.97 2.11 -4.14
N ALA A 120 3.69 1.34 -3.10
CA ALA A 120 2.91 1.77 -1.94
C ALA A 120 3.65 1.44 -0.64
N ILE A 121 3.86 2.46 0.20
CA ILE A 121 4.43 2.30 1.55
C ILE A 121 3.45 2.89 2.55
N VAL A 122 2.95 2.05 3.45
CA VAL A 122 2.07 2.44 4.54
C VAL A 122 2.82 2.23 5.85
N GLY A 123 3.17 3.34 6.51
CA GLY A 123 3.89 3.36 7.77
C GLY A 123 3.07 2.83 8.94
N PRO A 124 3.65 2.79 10.15
CA PRO A 124 3.07 2.07 11.28
C PRO A 124 1.94 2.86 11.94
N ARG A 125 0.99 2.15 12.55
CA ARG A 125 -0.18 2.73 13.24
C ARG A 125 -1.06 3.58 12.31
N VAL A 126 -1.34 3.08 11.12
CA VAL A 126 -2.08 3.81 10.08
C VAL A 126 -3.43 3.15 9.80
N THR A 127 -4.43 3.96 9.49
CA THR A 127 -5.64 3.54 8.79
C THR A 127 -5.65 4.20 7.41
N ALA A 128 -5.49 3.43 6.34
CA ALA A 128 -5.33 4.00 5.01
C ALA A 128 -6.09 3.26 3.91
N VAL A 129 -6.60 4.04 2.96
CA VAL A 129 -7.02 3.53 1.64
C VAL A 129 -6.14 4.21 0.60
N VAL A 130 -5.38 3.43 -0.15
CA VAL A 130 -4.58 3.87 -1.30
C VAL A 130 -5.22 3.26 -2.53
N GLY A 131 -5.73 4.09 -3.44
CA GLY A 131 -6.38 3.68 -4.68
C GLY A 131 -5.37 3.29 -5.75
N ALA A 132 -5.45 3.97 -6.90
CA ALA A 132 -4.53 3.76 -8.02
C ALA A 132 -3.34 4.72 -7.90
N ALA A 133 -2.11 4.24 -7.69
CA ALA A 133 -0.96 5.13 -7.55
C ALA A 133 0.30 4.65 -8.27
N GLN A 134 1.07 5.54 -8.89
CA GLN A 134 2.46 5.17 -9.23
C GLN A 134 3.30 5.13 -7.95
N MET A 135 3.23 6.17 -7.13
CA MET A 135 3.93 6.22 -5.86
C MET A 135 3.03 6.78 -4.76
N ALA A 136 2.84 6.01 -3.69
CA ALA A 136 2.13 6.45 -2.49
C ALA A 136 2.95 6.14 -1.24
N ILE A 137 3.23 7.16 -0.44
CA ILE A 137 3.84 7.02 0.89
C ILE A 137 2.90 7.62 1.92
N VAL A 138 2.48 6.80 2.88
CA VAL A 138 1.71 7.22 4.04
C VAL A 138 2.55 7.04 5.29
N GLY A 139 2.90 8.14 5.95
CA GLY A 139 3.73 8.14 7.15
C GLY A 139 3.02 7.57 8.39
N PRO A 140 3.73 7.48 9.52
CA PRO A 140 3.18 6.89 10.74
C PRO A 140 2.04 7.69 11.37
N ARG A 141 1.12 6.98 12.05
CA ARG A 141 0.02 7.58 12.82
C ARG A 141 -0.92 8.43 11.95
N VAL A 142 -1.30 7.92 10.79
CA VAL A 142 -2.11 8.65 9.81
C VAL A 142 -3.47 7.98 9.63
N THR A 143 -4.50 8.80 9.39
CA THR A 143 -5.74 8.36 8.75
C THR A 143 -5.80 8.99 7.36
N ALA A 144 -5.72 8.19 6.30
CA ALA A 144 -5.64 8.75 4.94
C ALA A 144 -6.49 8.01 3.91
N VAL A 145 -7.05 8.76 2.97
CA VAL A 145 -7.54 8.25 1.70
C VAL A 145 -6.73 8.90 0.60
N VAL A 146 -6.02 8.10 -0.19
CA VAL A 146 -5.29 8.53 -1.38
C VAL A 146 -6.01 7.91 -2.57
N GLY A 147 -6.56 8.73 -3.46
CA GLY A 147 -7.26 8.33 -4.66
C GLY A 147 -6.30 7.94 -5.78
N ALA A 148 -6.52 8.51 -6.96
CA ALA A 148 -5.65 8.28 -8.11
C ALA A 148 -4.46 9.25 -8.09
N ALA A 149 -3.21 8.78 -7.97
CA ALA A 149 -2.07 9.69 -7.94
C ALA A 149 -0.86 9.21 -8.72
N GLN A 150 -0.12 10.11 -9.37
CA GLN A 150 1.24 9.77 -9.81
C GLN A 150 2.17 9.76 -8.59
N MET A 151 2.13 10.81 -7.77
CA MET A 151 2.90 10.87 -6.54
C MET A 151 2.07 11.45 -5.39
N ALA A 152 1.94 10.68 -4.31
CA ALA A 152 1.29 11.11 -3.08
C ALA A 152 2.18 10.82 -1.87
N ILE A 153 2.50 11.85 -1.09
CA ILE A 153 3.21 11.72 0.18
C ILE A 153 2.35 12.33 1.27
N VAL A 154 1.97 11.52 2.26
CA VAL A 154 1.26 11.95 3.46
C VAL A 154 2.20 11.80 4.65
N GLY A 155 2.57 12.91 5.25
CA GLY A 155 3.45 12.97 6.41
C GLY A 155 2.81 12.40 7.67
N PRO A 156 3.58 12.29 8.77
CA PRO A 156 3.11 11.65 10.00
C PRO A 156 2.08 12.48 10.76
N ARG A 157 1.22 11.80 11.53
CA ARG A 157 0.18 12.41 12.39
C ARG A 157 -0.79 13.29 11.61
N VAL A 158 -1.31 12.77 10.50
CA VAL A 158 -2.17 13.50 9.56
C VAL A 158 -3.54 12.83 9.45
N THR A 159 -4.57 13.64 9.21
CA THR A 159 -5.83 13.18 8.62
C THR A 159 -5.93 13.78 7.23
N ALA A 160 -5.92 12.96 6.18
CA ALA A 160 -5.88 13.46 4.81
C ALA A 160 -6.84 12.74 3.86
N VAL A 161 -7.45 13.50 2.96
CA VAL A 161 -8.06 12.99 1.74
C VAL A 161 -7.32 13.61 0.58
N VAL A 162 -6.67 12.79 -0.25
CA VAL A 162 -6.02 13.20 -1.49
C VAL A 162 -6.81 12.56 -2.62
N GLY A 163 -7.42 13.38 -3.48
CA GLY A 163 -8.18 12.96 -4.65
C GLY A 163 -7.26 12.57 -5.81
N ALA A 164 -7.61 13.03 -7.01
CA ALA A 164 -6.80 12.79 -8.19
C ALA A 164 -5.62 13.78 -8.27
N ALA A 165 -4.37 13.33 -8.23
CA ALA A 165 -3.24 14.26 -8.28
C ALA A 165 -2.06 13.78 -9.13
N GLN A 166 -1.38 14.71 -9.82
CA GLN A 166 -0.05 14.40 -10.35
C GLN A 166 0.96 14.40 -9.20
N MET A 167 0.98 15.45 -8.39
CA MET A 167 1.80 15.50 -7.18
C MET A 167 0.99 16.07 -6.01
N ALA A 168 0.94 15.32 -4.90
CA ALA A 168 0.37 15.77 -3.65
C ALA A 168 1.32 15.48 -2.47
N ILE A 169 1.67 16.51 -1.71
CA ILE A 169 2.48 16.41 -0.51
C ILE A 169 1.70 17.02 0.65
N VAL A 170 1.37 16.21 1.64
CA VAL A 170 0.75 16.66 2.89
C VAL A 170 1.76 16.52 4.00
N GLY A 171 2.18 17.64 4.57
CA GLY A 171 3.12 17.72 5.67
C GLY A 171 2.55 17.19 6.99
N PRO A 172 3.39 17.06 8.02
CA PRO A 172 3.00 16.44 9.28
C PRO A 172 2.03 17.30 10.09
N ARG A 173 1.22 16.66 10.95
CA ARG A 173 0.31 17.33 11.92
C ARG A 173 -0.70 18.28 11.26
N VAL A 174 -1.38 17.79 10.23
CA VAL A 174 -2.30 18.56 9.38
C VAL A 174 -3.59 17.79 9.21
N THR A 175 -4.69 18.53 9.00
CA THR A 175 -5.90 17.98 8.40
C THR A 175 -6.06 18.57 7.00
N ALA A 176 -6.03 17.74 5.97
CA ALA A 176 -6.00 18.19 4.58
C ALA A 176 -7.04 17.48 3.71
N VAL A 177 -7.68 18.25 2.84
CA VAL A 177 -8.43 17.75 1.69
C VAL A 177 -7.79 18.34 0.45
N VAL A 178 -7.17 17.49 -0.36
CA VAL A 178 -6.64 17.83 -1.69
C VAL A 178 -7.59 17.20 -2.71
N GLY A 179 -8.26 18.03 -3.50
CA GLY A 179 -9.13 17.61 -4.59
C GLY A 179 -8.33 17.14 -5.81
N ALA A 180 -8.82 17.48 -7.00
CA ALA A 180 -8.07 17.20 -8.23
C ALA A 180 -7.00 18.28 -8.45
N ALA A 181 -5.71 17.96 -8.46
CA ALA A 181 -4.66 18.96 -8.63
C ALA A 181 -3.50 18.44 -9.48
N GLN A 182 -2.83 19.31 -10.25
CA GLN A 182 -1.52 18.90 -10.79
C GLN A 182 -0.47 18.94 -9.69
N MET A 183 -0.40 20.03 -8.91
CA MET A 183 0.51 20.12 -7.79
C MET A 183 -0.18 20.68 -6.54
N ALA A 184 -0.09 19.95 -5.43
CA ALA A 184 -0.57 20.40 -4.14
C ALA A 184 0.46 20.14 -3.04
N VAL A 185 0.83 21.19 -2.30
CA VAL A 185 1.70 21.08 -1.12
C VAL A 185 1.00 21.70 0.08
N VAL A 186 0.68 20.89 1.08
CA VAL A 186 0.08 21.34 2.34
C VAL A 186 1.13 21.23 3.44
N GLY A 187 1.50 22.34 4.07
CA GLY A 187 2.48 22.44 5.14
C GLY A 187 1.90 22.28 6.54
N THR A 188 2.78 22.33 7.54
CA THR A 188 2.45 22.05 8.94
C THR A 188 1.41 23.01 9.52
N SER A 189 0.64 22.53 10.50
CA SER A 189 -0.23 23.32 11.38
C SER A 189 -1.41 24.07 10.71
N SER A 190 -2.01 23.47 9.68
CA SER A 190 -3.16 24.06 8.98
C SER A 190 -4.31 23.06 8.85
N LEU A 191 -5.55 23.56 8.90
CA LEU A 191 -6.67 22.93 8.20
C LEU A 191 -6.60 23.43 6.75
N ALA A 192 -6.51 22.53 5.78
CA ALA A 192 -6.32 22.92 4.38
C ALA A 192 -7.32 22.23 3.47
N ALA A 193 -7.96 23.02 2.60
CA ALA A 193 -8.73 22.52 1.48
C ALA A 193 -8.11 23.09 0.19
N VAL A 194 -7.66 22.21 -0.69
CA VAL A 194 -7.13 22.54 -2.00
C VAL A 194 -8.12 22.00 -3.02
N GLY A 195 -8.74 22.90 -3.81
CA GLY A 195 -9.77 22.56 -4.79
C GLY A 195 -9.20 21.99 -6.08
N THR A 196 -9.55 22.57 -7.23
CA THR A 196 -8.97 22.23 -8.55
C THR A 196 -7.92 23.22 -9.07
N PRO A 197 -6.81 23.48 -8.35
CA PRO A 197 -5.75 24.33 -8.86
C PRO A 197 -4.80 23.55 -9.77
N GLU A 198 -4.20 24.28 -10.71
CA GLU A 198 -3.03 23.81 -11.44
C GLU A 198 -1.87 23.61 -10.46
N ALA A 199 -1.59 24.60 -9.60
CA ALA A 199 -0.66 24.46 -8.48
C ALA A 199 -1.17 25.20 -7.24
N ALA A 200 -1.11 24.57 -6.06
CA ALA A 200 -1.46 25.20 -4.79
C ALA A 200 -0.56 24.81 -3.64
N VAL A 201 -0.28 25.81 -2.78
CA VAL A 201 0.51 25.64 -1.57
C VAL A 201 -0.24 26.24 -0.40
N VAL A 202 -0.61 25.40 0.57
CA VAL A 202 -1.23 25.84 1.82
C VAL A 202 -0.21 25.64 2.93
N GLY A 203 0.41 26.72 3.40
CA GLY A 203 1.46 26.63 4.41
C GLY A 203 2.14 27.96 4.69
N THR A 204 3.34 27.88 5.27
CA THR A 204 4.15 29.04 5.66
C THR A 204 4.54 29.90 4.45
N ARG A 205 4.89 31.16 4.73
CA ARG A 205 5.21 32.17 3.71
C ARG A 205 6.45 31.78 2.90
N GLU A 206 7.50 31.26 3.55
CA GLU A 206 8.66 30.65 2.87
C GLU A 206 8.25 29.61 1.82
N MET A 207 7.36 28.68 2.20
CA MET A 207 7.02 27.55 1.36
C MET A 207 6.18 27.96 0.15
N ARG A 208 5.31 28.97 0.32
CA ARG A 208 4.59 29.60 -0.79
C ARG A 208 5.53 30.32 -1.76
N HIS A 209 6.54 31.02 -1.21
CA HIS A 209 7.49 31.80 -2.00
C HIS A 209 8.45 30.92 -2.82
N LEU A 210 8.97 29.82 -2.25
CA LEU A 210 9.85 28.88 -2.95
C LEU A 210 9.15 28.17 -4.11
N LEU A 211 7.87 27.82 -3.95
CA LEU A 211 7.10 27.20 -5.03
C LEU A 211 6.64 28.22 -6.07
N GLN A 212 6.34 29.47 -5.69
CA GLN A 212 6.12 30.52 -6.68
C GLN A 212 7.37 30.74 -7.55
N MET A 213 8.57 30.72 -6.96
CA MET A 213 9.82 30.74 -7.72
C MET A 213 9.93 29.53 -8.66
N ALA A 214 9.70 28.31 -8.17
CA ALA A 214 9.83 27.07 -8.96
C ALA A 214 8.76 26.93 -10.08
N VAL A 215 7.54 27.42 -9.86
CA VAL A 215 6.48 27.45 -10.87
C VAL A 215 6.69 28.59 -11.87
N SER A 216 7.39 29.66 -11.46
CA SER A 216 7.67 30.82 -12.30
C SER A 216 8.88 30.68 -13.22
N GLU A 217 9.68 29.62 -13.13
CA GLU A 217 10.72 29.33 -14.12
C GLU A 217 10.09 28.74 -15.38
N PRO A 218 9.90 29.51 -16.46
CA PRO A 218 9.41 28.96 -17.71
C PRO A 218 10.63 28.40 -18.44
N ALA A 219 10.75 27.07 -18.51
CA ALA A 219 11.53 26.46 -19.56
C ALA A 219 10.98 26.95 -20.92
N LEU A 220 11.71 27.89 -21.54
CA LEU A 220 11.68 28.27 -22.95
C LEU A 220 10.29 28.22 -23.62
N ARG A 221 9.43 29.20 -23.33
CA ARG A 221 8.47 29.68 -24.34
C ARG A 221 9.08 30.87 -25.07
N TYR A 222 9.86 30.54 -26.10
CA TYR A 222 10.00 31.40 -27.26
C TYR A 222 8.60 31.63 -27.83
N VAL A 223 8.10 32.85 -27.71
CA VAL A 223 6.93 33.33 -28.45
C VAL A 223 7.42 34.50 -29.28
N ASP A 224 7.51 34.27 -30.59
CA ASP A 224 7.71 35.30 -31.60
C ASP A 224 6.76 36.47 -31.37
N THR A 225 7.30 37.68 -31.23
CA THR A 225 6.50 38.90 -31.42
C THR A 225 6.66 39.38 -32.86
N PRO A 226 5.58 39.54 -33.64
CA PRO A 226 5.64 40.18 -34.94
C PRO A 226 5.71 41.72 -34.80
N TRP A 227 6.74 42.29 -35.41
CA TRP A 227 6.89 43.62 -36.04
C TRP A 227 6.32 44.92 -35.39
N MET A 228 7.28 45.84 -35.17
CA MET A 228 7.30 47.30 -35.49
C MET A 228 6.57 48.37 -34.63
N CYS A 229 7.35 49.44 -34.42
CA CYS A 229 7.04 50.89 -34.23
C CYS A 229 7.13 51.48 -32.81
N LEU A 230 8.21 52.24 -32.54
CA LEU A 230 8.20 53.69 -32.26
C LEU A 230 9.60 54.19 -31.85
N GLY A 231 10.09 55.21 -32.56
CA GLY A 231 11.38 55.88 -32.40
C GLY A 231 11.88 56.42 -33.72
#